data_AF-A0A917X3Q1-F1
#
_entry.id   AF-A0A917X3Q1-F1
#
_cell.length_a   1.000
_cell.length_b   1.000
_cell.length_c   1.000
_cell.angle_alpha   90.00
_cell.angle_beta   90.00
_cell.angle_gamma   90.00
#
_symmetry.space_group_name_H-M   'P 1'
#
loop_
_entity.id
_entity.type
_entity.pdbx_description
1 polymer ?
#
loop_
_entity_poly.entity_id
_entity_poly.type
_entity_poly.pdbx_seq_one_letter_code
_entity_poly.pdbx_strand_id
1 'polypeptide(L)'
;MSGSQVRRVDQQMAAAAAAMLQPTIGNELRTRYKQLPVQIRMSGLAATYAYLLGKSKDNELGRAYQSVADGIRKHLTTRSGLVDAAEADTNEKLLHALAGLDTSVYARASAEVQALATWLSRLAEARYIAAGGNTQSTASGGATDSAGDDGGRS
;
A
#
# COMPACT_ATOMS: atom_id res chain seq x y z
N MET A 1 9.24 24.74 14.13
CA MET A 1 8.74 23.73 15.10
C MET A 1 7.78 22.71 14.42
N SER A 2 8.15 22.09 13.29
CA SER A 2 7.23 21.26 12.47
C SER A 2 7.37 19.74 12.63
N GLY A 3 8.22 19.26 13.54
CA GLY A 3 8.51 17.82 13.68
C GLY A 3 7.45 16.99 14.43
N SER A 4 6.63 17.62 15.27
CA SER A 4 5.62 16.91 16.09
C SER A 4 4.37 16.50 15.29
N GLN A 5 3.91 17.38 14.39
CA GLN A 5 2.70 17.15 13.61
C GLN A 5 2.89 16.10 12.51
N VAL A 6 4.04 16.12 11.82
CA VAL A 6 4.39 15.11 10.80
C VAL A 6 4.49 13.71 11.41
N ARG A 7 5.08 13.58 12.61
CA ARG A 7 5.14 12.29 13.33
C ARG A 7 3.75 11.74 13.68
N ARG A 8 2.79 12.62 14.03
CA ARG A 8 1.42 12.19 14.34
C ARG A 8 0.68 11.70 13.10
N VAL A 9 0.82 12.38 11.96
CA VAL A 9 0.17 11.95 10.70
C VAL A 9 0.74 10.60 10.25
N ASP A 10 2.05 10.44 10.27
CA ASP A 10 2.71 9.20 9.86
C ASP A 10 2.32 8.00 10.76
N GLN A 11 2.29 8.19 12.08
CA GLN A 11 1.80 7.20 13.04
C GLN A 11 0.33 6.83 12.80
N GLN A 12 -0.52 7.82 12.50
CA GLN A 12 -1.92 7.58 12.19
C GLN A 12 -2.08 6.76 10.91
N MET A 13 -1.27 7.01 9.87
CA MET A 13 -1.28 6.24 8.63
C MET A 13 -0.79 4.80 8.85
N ALA A 14 0.27 4.62 9.65
CA ALA A 14 0.76 3.29 10.01
C ALA A 14 -0.31 2.50 10.79
N ALA A 15 -0.96 3.11 11.78
CA ALA A 15 -2.03 2.47 12.54
C ALA A 15 -3.25 2.15 11.67
N ALA A 16 -3.60 3.05 10.75
CA ALA A 16 -4.65 2.82 9.76
C ALA A 16 -4.36 1.60 8.88
N ALA A 17 -3.17 1.56 8.29
CA ALA A 17 -2.74 0.47 7.42
C ALA A 17 -2.70 -0.86 8.18
N ALA A 18 -2.21 -0.87 9.42
CA ALA A 18 -2.15 -2.08 10.24
C ALA A 18 -3.52 -2.71 10.49
N ALA A 19 -4.58 -1.90 10.61
CA ALA A 19 -5.96 -2.34 10.81
C ALA A 19 -6.62 -2.91 9.53
N MET A 20 -6.06 -2.63 8.35
CA MET A 20 -6.56 -3.12 7.05
C MET A 20 -5.88 -4.42 6.61
N LEU A 21 -4.78 -4.81 7.26
CA LEU A 21 -4.01 -5.98 6.88
C LEU A 21 -4.42 -7.19 7.72
N GLN A 22 -4.47 -8.35 7.05
CA GLN A 22 -4.63 -9.65 7.70
C GLN A 22 -3.39 -10.00 8.54
N PRO A 23 -3.53 -10.75 9.65
CA PRO A 23 -2.41 -11.08 10.54
C PRO A 23 -1.26 -11.77 9.81
N THR A 24 -1.59 -12.70 8.91
CA THR A 24 -0.66 -13.40 8.03
C THR A 24 -0.82 -12.90 6.61
N ILE A 25 0.30 -12.75 5.90
CA ILE A 25 0.33 -12.26 4.52
C ILE A 25 1.12 -13.26 3.69
N GLY A 26 0.45 -13.92 2.74
CA GLY A 26 1.11 -14.77 1.76
C GLY A 26 1.81 -13.97 0.64
N ASN A 27 2.58 -14.66 -0.20
CA ASN A 27 3.37 -14.03 -1.28
C ASN A 27 2.49 -13.28 -2.30
N GLU A 28 1.30 -13.80 -2.60
CA GLU A 28 0.36 -13.14 -3.52
C GLU A 28 -0.11 -11.80 -2.95
N LEU A 29 -0.63 -11.81 -1.71
CA LEU A 29 -1.09 -10.60 -1.03
C LEU A 29 0.03 -9.56 -0.90
N ARG A 30 1.23 -9.99 -0.49
CA ARG A 30 2.44 -9.14 -0.47
C ARG A 30 2.64 -8.43 -1.80
N THR A 31 2.61 -9.17 -2.91
CA THR A 31 2.81 -8.61 -4.25
C THR A 31 1.75 -7.56 -4.60
N ARG A 32 0.48 -7.82 -4.27
CA ARG A 32 -0.62 -6.87 -4.54
C ARG A 32 -0.49 -5.60 -3.70
N TYR A 33 -0.18 -5.71 -2.41
CA TYR A 33 0.03 -4.55 -1.55
C TYR A 33 1.23 -3.70 -1.99
N LYS A 34 2.29 -4.30 -2.54
CA LYS A 34 3.44 -3.57 -3.11
C LYS A 34 3.11 -2.79 -4.38
N GLN A 35 2.14 -3.26 -5.17
CA GLN A 35 1.72 -2.60 -6.40
C GLN A 35 0.75 -1.44 -6.15
N LEU A 36 0.02 -1.47 -5.04
CA LEU A 36 -1.04 -0.51 -4.74
C LEU A 36 -0.60 0.97 -4.76
N PRO A 37 0.56 1.38 -4.19
CA PRO A 37 1.01 2.78 -4.25
C PRO A 37 1.24 3.26 -5.69
N VAL A 38 1.75 2.37 -6.54
CA VAL A 38 2.00 2.68 -7.96
C VAL A 38 0.67 2.80 -8.71
N GLN A 39 -0.28 1.89 -8.46
CA GLN A 39 -1.61 1.96 -9.06
C GLN A 39 -2.33 3.28 -8.73
N ILE A 40 -2.30 3.72 -7.48
CA ILE A 40 -2.89 5.01 -7.08
C ILE A 40 -2.25 6.17 -7.83
N ARG A 41 -0.91 6.16 -7.94
CA ARG A 41 -0.19 7.23 -8.66
C ARG A 41 -0.49 7.25 -10.15
N MET A 42 -0.58 6.09 -10.79
CA MET A 42 -0.70 5.97 -12.24
C MET A 42 -2.14 6.06 -12.73
N SER A 43 -3.08 5.43 -12.02
CA SER A 43 -4.49 5.35 -12.41
C SER A 43 -5.37 6.33 -11.64
N GLY A 44 -4.87 6.92 -10.56
CA GLY A 44 -5.62 7.81 -9.70
C GLY A 44 -6.41 7.08 -8.60
N LEU A 45 -6.90 7.86 -7.64
CA LEU A 45 -7.62 7.37 -6.47
C LEU A 45 -8.93 6.67 -6.85
N ALA A 46 -9.81 7.35 -7.61
CA ALA A 46 -11.13 6.81 -7.95
C ALA A 46 -11.05 5.49 -8.74
N ALA A 47 -10.17 5.42 -9.75
CA ALA A 47 -10.00 4.20 -10.55
C ALA A 47 -9.42 3.05 -9.72
N THR A 48 -8.45 3.34 -8.85
CA THR A 48 -7.89 2.32 -7.96
C THR A 48 -8.94 1.81 -6.97
N TYR A 49 -9.75 2.71 -6.42
CA TYR A 49 -10.83 2.34 -5.52
C TYR A 49 -11.86 1.43 -6.22
N ALA A 50 -12.31 1.81 -7.43
CA ALA A 50 -13.20 0.96 -8.23
C ALA A 50 -12.58 -0.41 -8.56
N TYR A 51 -11.28 -0.45 -8.85
CA TYR A 51 -10.55 -1.71 -9.06
C TYR A 51 -10.57 -2.60 -7.82
N LEU A 52 -10.33 -2.05 -6.63
CA LEU A 52 -10.38 -2.81 -5.38
C LEU A 52 -11.76 -3.44 -5.19
N LEU A 53 -12.82 -2.68 -5.40
CA LEU A 53 -14.21 -3.16 -5.32
C LEU A 53 -14.48 -4.28 -6.33
N GLY A 54 -14.02 -4.13 -7.58
CA GLY A 54 -14.18 -5.16 -8.60
C GLY A 54 -13.38 -6.45 -8.33
N LYS A 55 -12.41 -6.41 -7.42
CA LYS A 55 -11.64 -7.58 -6.96
C LYS A 55 -12.14 -8.15 -5.63
N SER A 56 -13.03 -7.46 -4.94
CA SER A 56 -13.70 -7.97 -3.74
C SER A 56 -14.59 -9.16 -4.10
N LYS A 57 -14.14 -10.35 -3.71
CA LYS A 57 -14.82 -11.65 -3.91
C LYS A 57 -14.88 -12.39 -2.59
N ASP A 58 -15.75 -13.40 -2.49
CA ASP A 58 -15.83 -14.26 -1.29
C ASP A 58 -14.71 -15.33 -1.27
N ASN A 59 -13.48 -14.85 -1.18
CA ASN A 59 -12.30 -15.65 -0.90
C ASN A 59 -11.28 -14.79 -0.13
N GLU A 60 -10.19 -15.38 0.35
CA GLU A 60 -9.20 -14.68 1.18
C GLU A 60 -8.65 -13.41 0.51
N LEU A 61 -8.27 -13.52 -0.77
CA LEU A 61 -7.73 -12.41 -1.54
C LEU A 61 -8.78 -11.31 -1.76
N GLY A 62 -10.02 -11.69 -2.05
CA GLY A 62 -11.14 -10.79 -2.22
C GLY A 62 -11.51 -10.04 -0.94
N ARG A 63 -11.49 -10.73 0.21
CA ARG A 63 -11.64 -10.10 1.54
C ARG A 63 -10.51 -9.11 1.83
N ALA A 64 -9.30 -9.39 1.37
CA ALA A 64 -8.18 -8.46 1.48
C ALA A 64 -8.42 -7.17 0.69
N TYR A 65 -8.90 -7.28 -0.55
CA TYR A 65 -9.26 -6.12 -1.37
C TYR A 65 -10.40 -5.31 -0.73
N GLN A 66 -11.43 -5.99 -0.24
CA GLN A 66 -12.54 -5.36 0.46
C GLN A 66 -12.06 -4.59 1.70
N SER A 67 -11.19 -5.19 2.52
CA SER A 67 -10.64 -4.56 3.72
C SER A 67 -9.87 -3.27 3.41
N VAL A 68 -9.12 -3.25 2.30
CA VAL A 68 -8.44 -2.02 1.84
C VAL A 68 -9.44 -0.96 1.39
N ALA A 69 -10.46 -1.34 0.62
CA ALA A 69 -11.49 -0.41 0.17
C ALA A 69 -12.24 0.21 1.37
N ASP A 70 -12.67 -0.60 2.33
CA ASP A 70 -13.30 -0.11 3.56
C ASP A 70 -12.37 0.78 4.38
N GLY A 71 -11.08 0.41 4.43
CA GLY A 71 -10.06 1.19 5.09
C GLY A 71 -9.84 2.58 4.46
N ILE A 72 -9.79 2.66 3.13
CA ILE A 72 -9.69 3.91 2.38
C ILE A 72 -10.93 4.77 2.65
N ARG A 73 -12.12 4.20 2.53
CA ARG A 73 -13.38 4.89 2.81
C ARG A 73 -13.40 5.48 4.21
N LYS A 74 -13.11 4.67 5.23
CA LYS A 74 -13.03 5.10 6.63
C LYS A 74 -11.98 6.19 6.85
N HIS A 75 -10.85 6.13 6.14
CA HIS A 75 -9.83 7.15 6.24
C HIS A 75 -10.30 8.48 5.66
N LEU A 76 -10.93 8.47 4.49
CA LEU A 76 -11.45 9.67 3.82
C LEU A 76 -12.60 10.31 4.60
N THR A 77 -13.48 9.51 5.20
CA THR A 77 -14.65 10.03 5.92
C THR A 77 -14.38 10.37 7.38
N THR A 78 -13.81 9.43 8.15
CA THR A 78 -13.72 9.59 9.61
C THR A 78 -12.41 10.22 10.05
N ARG A 79 -11.28 9.82 9.45
CA ARG A 79 -9.96 10.23 9.95
C ARG A 79 -9.51 11.58 9.37
N SER A 80 -9.65 11.74 8.07
CA SER A 80 -9.25 12.97 7.37
C SER A 80 -10.39 14.00 7.28
N GLY A 81 -11.64 13.54 7.28
CA GLY A 81 -12.83 14.39 7.13
C GLY A 81 -12.89 15.09 5.77
N LEU A 82 -12.23 14.54 4.75
CA LEU A 82 -12.17 15.12 3.40
C LEU A 82 -13.43 14.83 2.58
N VAL A 83 -14.19 13.82 2.99
CA VAL A 83 -15.49 13.45 2.41
C VAL A 83 -16.48 13.31 3.56
N ASP A 84 -17.69 13.85 3.42
CA ASP A 84 -18.72 13.66 4.43
C ASP A 84 -19.08 12.17 4.55
N ALA A 85 -19.21 11.67 5.77
CA ALA A 85 -19.59 10.29 6.02
C ALA A 85 -21.00 9.97 5.46
N ALA A 86 -21.92 10.94 5.46
CA ALA A 86 -23.26 10.78 4.88
C ALA A 86 -23.22 10.65 3.35
N GLU A 87 -22.23 11.27 2.70
CA GLU A 87 -22.03 11.21 1.25
C GLU A 87 -21.22 9.98 0.80
N ALA A 88 -20.78 9.13 1.74
CA ALA A 88 -19.92 7.98 1.47
C ALA A 88 -20.28 6.73 2.31
N ASP A 89 -21.55 6.59 2.69
CA ASP A 89 -22.07 5.41 3.41
C ASP A 89 -22.08 4.13 2.54
N THR A 90 -22.05 4.26 1.21
CA THR A 90 -21.83 3.15 0.25
C THR A 90 -20.58 3.38 -0.62
N ASN A 91 -20.12 2.31 -1.28
CA ASN A 91 -18.96 2.35 -2.16
C ASN A 91 -19.23 3.20 -3.42
N GLU A 92 -20.44 3.10 -3.98
CA GLU A 92 -20.89 3.89 -5.13
C GLU A 92 -20.97 5.37 -4.75
N LYS A 93 -21.52 5.68 -3.58
CA LYS A 93 -21.61 7.06 -3.09
C LYS A 93 -20.24 7.66 -2.83
N LEU A 94 -19.27 6.91 -2.29
CA LEU A 94 -17.90 7.41 -2.19
C LEU A 94 -17.31 7.74 -3.57
N LEU A 95 -17.51 6.89 -4.58
CA LEU A 95 -17.04 7.18 -5.95
C LEU A 95 -17.67 8.46 -6.51
N HIS A 96 -18.96 8.67 -6.28
CA HIS A 96 -19.65 9.91 -6.65
C HIS A 96 -19.11 11.13 -5.90
N ALA A 97 -18.90 11.01 -4.58
CA ALA A 97 -18.34 12.08 -3.77
C ALA A 97 -16.94 12.47 -4.26
N LEU A 98 -16.09 11.48 -4.56
CA LEU A 98 -14.76 11.70 -5.14
C LEU A 98 -14.79 12.47 -6.47
N ALA A 99 -15.79 12.20 -7.32
CA ALA A 99 -15.96 12.90 -8.59
C ALA A 99 -16.44 14.35 -8.43
N GLY A 100 -17.10 14.67 -7.30
CA GLY A 100 -17.58 16.00 -6.97
C GLY A 100 -16.61 16.86 -6.16
N LEU A 101 -15.47 16.32 -5.72
CA LEU A 101 -14.49 17.06 -4.94
C LEU A 101 -13.84 18.17 -5.76
N ASP A 102 -13.56 19.30 -5.09
CA ASP A 102 -12.65 20.31 -5.64
C ASP A 102 -11.28 19.71 -5.95
N THR A 103 -10.60 20.23 -6.98
CA THR A 103 -9.31 19.72 -7.45
C THR A 103 -8.26 19.67 -6.33
N SER A 104 -8.23 20.68 -5.45
CA SER A 104 -7.27 20.73 -4.34
C SER A 104 -7.58 19.67 -3.27
N VAL A 105 -8.87 19.44 -2.99
CA VAL A 105 -9.34 18.43 -2.02
C VAL A 105 -9.09 17.03 -2.57
N TYR A 106 -9.38 16.79 -3.85
CA TYR A 106 -9.11 15.53 -4.52
C TYR A 106 -7.60 15.21 -4.57
N ALA A 107 -6.75 16.21 -4.86
CA ALA A 107 -5.30 16.05 -4.83
C ALA A 107 -4.80 15.68 -3.42
N ARG A 108 -5.34 16.33 -2.39
CA ARG A 108 -5.03 15.99 -0.99
C ARG A 108 -5.48 14.58 -0.63
N ALA A 109 -6.72 14.20 -0.95
CA ALA A 109 -7.23 12.85 -0.73
C ALA A 109 -6.36 11.79 -1.42
N SER A 110 -5.95 12.06 -2.66
CA SER A 110 -5.05 11.18 -3.41
C SER A 110 -3.69 11.03 -2.73
N ALA A 111 -3.10 12.13 -2.23
CA ALA A 111 -1.83 12.11 -1.52
C ALA A 111 -1.92 11.34 -0.19
N GLU A 112 -2.98 11.55 0.60
CA GLU A 112 -3.20 10.84 1.87
C GLU A 112 -3.39 9.33 1.64
N VAL A 113 -4.19 8.94 0.63
CA VAL A 113 -4.38 7.51 0.29
C VAL A 113 -3.11 6.89 -0.30
N GLN A 114 -2.29 7.65 -1.04
CA GLN A 114 -0.98 7.16 -1.50
C GLN A 114 -0.02 6.93 -0.32
N ALA A 115 -0.02 7.80 0.69
CA ALA A 115 0.76 7.61 1.91
C ALA A 115 0.30 6.37 2.70
N LEU A 116 -1.03 6.19 2.83
CA LEU A 116 -1.62 5.00 3.43
C LEU A 116 -1.22 3.72 2.68
N ALA A 117 -1.29 3.71 1.34
CA ALA A 117 -0.88 2.57 0.53
C ALA A 117 0.61 2.25 0.67
N THR A 118 1.45 3.28 0.83
CA THR A 118 2.88 3.09 1.10
C THR A 118 3.09 2.36 2.43
N TRP A 119 2.34 2.74 3.46
CA TRP A 119 2.35 2.04 4.76
C TRP A 119 1.83 0.60 4.64
N LEU A 120 0.75 0.37 3.87
CA LEU A 120 0.26 -0.99 3.58
C LEU A 120 1.34 -1.86 2.93
N SER A 121 2.04 -1.35 1.93
CA SER A 121 3.13 -2.07 1.27
C SER A 121 4.25 -2.44 2.24
N ARG A 122 4.66 -1.52 3.12
CA ARG A 122 5.74 -1.75 4.10
C ARG A 122 5.34 -2.78 5.15
N LEU A 123 4.12 -2.67 5.69
CA LEU A 123 3.63 -3.59 6.71
C LEU A 123 3.34 -4.98 6.14
N ALA A 124 2.84 -5.07 4.90
CA ALA A 124 2.65 -6.35 4.22
C ALA A 124 3.99 -7.08 4.02
N GLU A 125 5.03 -6.36 3.61
CA GLU A 125 6.40 -6.91 3.52
C GLU A 125 6.89 -7.41 4.88
N ALA A 126 6.76 -6.58 5.93
CA ALA A 126 7.19 -6.94 7.28
C ALA A 126 6.47 -8.18 7.83
N ARG A 127 5.15 -8.29 7.62
CA ARG A 127 4.36 -9.45 8.03
C ARG A 127 4.70 -10.71 7.23
N TYR A 128 4.97 -10.57 5.93
CA TYR A 128 5.43 -11.67 5.10
C TYR A 128 6.78 -12.21 5.60
N ILE A 129 7.75 -11.34 5.86
CA ILE A 129 9.07 -11.73 6.40
C ILE A 129 8.92 -12.39 7.78
N ALA A 130 8.12 -11.79 8.68
CA ALA A 130 7.87 -12.33 10.02
C ALA A 130 7.21 -13.72 9.99
N ALA A 131 6.40 -14.01 8.97
CA ALA A 131 5.78 -15.31 8.75
C ALA A 131 6.72 -16.35 8.10
N GLY A 132 8.02 -16.05 7.96
CA GLY A 132 9.00 -16.93 7.32
C GLY A 132 9.12 -16.75 5.81
N GLY A 133 8.56 -15.68 5.26
CA GLY A 133 8.67 -15.29 3.86
C GLY A 133 10.09 -14.82 3.48
N ASN A 134 10.98 -15.79 3.31
CA ASN A 134 12.28 -15.72 2.65
C ASN A 134 13.35 -14.76 3.24
N THR A 135 14.08 -15.28 4.23
CA THR A 135 15.41 -14.85 4.71
C THR A 135 16.56 -15.30 3.78
N GLN A 136 16.38 -15.28 2.45
CA GLN A 136 17.45 -15.64 1.51
C GLN A 136 17.53 -14.67 0.32
N SER A 137 18.39 -13.66 0.46
CA SER A 137 19.09 -12.98 -0.64
C SER A 137 20.16 -12.06 -0.04
N THR A 138 21.33 -12.62 0.26
CA THR A 138 22.65 -11.95 0.30
C THR A 138 23.72 -12.95 0.73
N ALA A 139 23.99 -13.96 -0.10
CA ALA A 139 25.25 -14.69 -0.07
C ALA A 139 25.49 -15.36 -1.42
N SER A 140 25.97 -14.57 -2.37
CA SER A 140 26.85 -15.06 -3.44
C SER A 140 27.73 -13.87 -3.82
N GLY A 141 28.76 -13.69 -2.99
CA GLY A 141 29.86 -12.80 -3.30
C GLY A 141 30.54 -13.32 -4.56
N GLY A 142 30.80 -12.42 -5.50
CA GLY A 142 31.53 -12.73 -6.72
C GLY A 142 32.87 -13.37 -6.36
N ALA A 143 33.06 -14.61 -6.80
CA ALA A 143 34.38 -15.16 -6.98
C ALA A 143 35.02 -14.39 -8.14
N THR A 144 35.86 -13.43 -7.78
CA THR A 144 36.93 -12.91 -8.64
C THR A 144 37.86 -14.07 -8.96
N ASP A 145 37.71 -14.67 -10.13
CA ASP A 145 38.70 -15.61 -10.65
C ASP A 145 39.79 -14.79 -11.35
N SER A 146 40.73 -14.32 -10.53
CA SER A 146 42.05 -13.88 -10.96
C SER A 146 42.89 -15.13 -11.21
N ALA A 147 43.07 -15.49 -12.48
CA ALA A 147 44.10 -16.44 -12.91
C ALA A 147 44.87 -15.84 -14.09
N GLY A 148 45.74 -14.88 -13.77
CA GLY A 148 46.86 -14.46 -14.60
C GLY A 148 48.14 -14.78 -13.86
N ASP A 149 48.69 -15.96 -14.14
CA ASP A 149 49.94 -16.56 -13.64
C ASP A 149 50.21 -17.74 -14.61
N ASP A 150 51.36 -18.02 -15.20
CA ASP A 150 52.74 -17.53 -15.21
C ASP A 150 53.37 -18.29 -16.41
N GLY A 151 54.28 -17.70 -17.19
CA GLY A 151 55.65 -18.23 -17.16
C GLY A 151 55.97 -19.18 -18.32
N GLY A 152 57.03 -18.87 -19.07
CA GLY A 152 57.37 -19.49 -20.36
C GLY A 152 58.15 -20.81 -20.33
N ARG A 153 58.74 -21.11 -21.51
CA ARG A 153 59.61 -22.23 -21.97
C ARG A 153 58.86 -23.17 -22.94
N SER A 154 59.33 -23.47 -24.15
CA SER A 154 60.67 -23.42 -24.75
C SER A 154 60.59 -23.07 -26.24
#